data_AF-A0A3D2N3V7-F1
#
_entry.id   AF-A0A3D2N3V7-F1
#
_cell.length_a   1.000
_cell.length_b   1.000
_cell.length_c   1.000
_cell.angle_alpha   90.00
_cell.angle_beta   90.00
_cell.angle_gamma   90.00
#
_symmetry.space_group_name_H-M   'P 1'
#
loop_
_entity.id
_entity.type
_entity.pdbx_description
1 polymer ?
#
loop_
_entity_poly.entity_id
_entity_poly.type
_entity_poly.pdbx_seq_one_letter_code
_entity_poly.pdbx_strand_id
1 'polypeptide(L)'
;MIKLHFFDYGCGHLDVEGELGITEEIDELLIRNIPKLSLEATDSMCDLEDNEIFWFSADNEEDCIKKIDDLLRSHISDGSRMKYTIGITSDLSWYD
;
A
#
# COMPACT_ATOMS: atom_id res chain seq x y z
N MET A 1 9.68 9.44 4.65
CA MET A 1 9.37 8.06 4.21
C MET A 1 7.92 8.03 3.74
N ILE A 2 7.55 7.19 2.79
CA ILE A 2 6.16 7.04 2.35
C ILE A 2 5.52 5.94 3.19
N LYS A 3 4.34 6.20 3.77
CA LYS A 3 3.48 5.20 4.40
C LYS A 3 2.30 4.95 3.46
N LEU A 4 2.07 3.69 3.13
CA LEU A 4 0.92 3.19 2.38
C LEU A 4 0.16 2.24 3.31
N HIS A 5 -1.12 2.53 3.54
CA HIS A 5 -1.95 1.77 4.47
C HIS A 5 -3.23 1.35 3.76
N PHE A 6 -3.43 0.06 3.57
CA PHE A 6 -4.66 -0.55 3.07
C PHE A 6 -5.53 -0.99 4.23
N PHE A 7 -6.85 -0.86 4.11
CA PHE A 7 -7.79 -1.30 5.14
C PHE A 7 -9.21 -1.54 4.60
N ASP A 8 -9.89 -2.54 5.17
CA ASP A 8 -11.35 -2.76 5.05
C ASP A 8 -11.92 -3.23 6.40
N TYR A 9 -12.05 -2.29 7.35
CA TYR A 9 -12.38 -2.63 8.73
C TYR A 9 -13.67 -3.47 8.86
N GLY A 10 -13.54 -4.64 9.48
CA GLY A 10 -14.61 -5.62 9.66
C GLY A 10 -14.73 -6.68 8.56
N CYS A 11 -13.82 -6.72 7.57
CA CYS A 11 -13.74 -7.81 6.59
C CYS A 11 -13.15 -9.11 7.18
N GLY A 12 -12.36 -8.99 8.24
CA GLY A 12 -11.73 -10.09 8.98
C GLY A 12 -10.43 -10.61 8.35
N HIS A 13 -10.32 -10.60 7.02
CA HIS A 13 -9.08 -10.85 6.30
C HIS A 13 -9.08 -9.99 5.04
N LEU A 14 -8.11 -9.08 4.95
CA LEU A 14 -7.92 -8.23 3.78
C LEU A 14 -6.98 -8.94 2.79
N ASP A 15 -7.48 -9.16 1.56
CA ASP A 15 -6.70 -9.68 0.43
C ASP A 15 -6.43 -8.50 -0.52
N VAL A 16 -5.34 -7.77 -0.29
CA VAL A 16 -5.00 -6.56 -1.06
C VAL A 16 -4.82 -6.90 -2.54
N GLU A 17 -4.10 -7.98 -2.84
CA GLU A 17 -3.84 -8.45 -4.20
C GLU A 17 -5.14 -8.83 -4.91
N GLY A 18 -6.03 -9.56 -4.22
CA GLY A 18 -7.36 -9.92 -4.73
C GLY A 18 -8.23 -8.70 -5.03
N GLU A 19 -8.24 -7.70 -4.15
CA GLU A 19 -8.99 -6.46 -4.32
C GLU A 19 -8.46 -5.60 -5.49
N LEU A 20 -7.15 -5.67 -5.75
CA LEU A 20 -6.46 -5.02 -6.88
C LEU A 20 -6.45 -5.86 -8.17
N GLY A 21 -6.92 -7.11 -8.12
CA GLY A 21 -6.92 -8.03 -9.25
C GLY A 21 -5.52 -8.37 -9.76
N ILE A 22 -4.51 -8.37 -8.90
CA ILE A 22 -3.12 -8.70 -9.21
C ILE A 22 -2.76 -10.07 -8.63
N THR A 23 -1.70 -10.68 -9.16
CA THR A 23 -1.22 -12.01 -8.72
C THR A 23 0.16 -11.98 -8.09
N GLU A 24 0.81 -10.82 -8.13
CA GLU A 24 2.10 -10.56 -7.50
C GLU A 24 1.87 -9.68 -6.26
N GLU A 25 2.76 -9.76 -5.28
CA GLU A 25 2.70 -8.95 -4.06
C GLU A 25 2.70 -7.45 -4.42
N ILE A 26 1.89 -6.66 -3.70
CA ILE A 26 1.71 -5.25 -4.02
C ILE A 26 3.02 -4.45 -3.94
N ASP A 27 3.91 -4.74 -2.99
CA ASP A 27 5.20 -4.05 -2.86
C ASP A 27 6.13 -4.34 -4.05
N GLU A 28 6.16 -5.58 -4.55
CA GLU A 28 6.90 -5.95 -5.76
C GLU A 28 6.39 -5.20 -6.99
N LEU A 29 5.05 -5.12 -7.15
CA LEU A 29 4.42 -4.38 -8.23
C LEU A 29 4.81 -2.90 -8.18
N LEU A 30 4.75 -2.30 -6.99
CA LEU A 30 5.08 -0.88 -6.77
C LEU A 30 6.55 -0.60 -7.08
N ILE A 31 7.48 -1.38 -6.52
CA ILE A 31 8.93 -1.18 -6.75
C ILE A 31 9.28 -1.37 -8.23
N ARG A 32 8.64 -2.32 -8.92
CA ARG A 32 8.87 -2.56 -10.35
C ARG A 32 8.42 -1.40 -11.22
N ASN A 33 7.30 -0.76 -10.89
CA ASN A 33 6.70 0.30 -11.70
C ASN A 33 7.15 1.72 -11.31
N ILE A 34 7.68 1.91 -10.10
CA ILE A 34 8.04 3.23 -9.56
C ILE A 34 9.56 3.27 -9.33
N PRO A 35 10.33 3.86 -10.26
CA PRO A 35 11.78 3.92 -10.13
C PRO A 35 12.20 4.61 -8.84
N LYS A 36 13.19 4.02 -8.16
CA LYS A 36 13.78 4.54 -6.91
C LYS A 36 12.84 4.50 -5.70
N LEU A 37 11.74 3.75 -5.79
CA LEU A 37 10.99 3.31 -4.63
C LEU A 37 11.67 2.06 -4.05
N SER A 38 11.87 2.00 -2.73
CA SER A 38 12.41 0.81 -2.05
C SER A 38 11.58 0.53 -0.80
N LEU A 39 11.21 -0.73 -0.57
CA LEU A 39 10.51 -1.14 0.64
C LEU A 39 11.47 -1.11 1.84
N GLU A 40 11.07 -0.43 2.90
CA GLU A 40 11.82 -0.34 4.16
C GLU A 40 11.27 -1.31 5.20
N ALA A 41 9.94 -1.40 5.30
CA ALA A 41 9.25 -2.25 6.24
C ALA A 41 7.85 -2.57 5.73
N THR A 42 7.35 -3.73 6.13
CA THR A 42 5.93 -4.08 6.07
C THR A 42 5.50 -4.50 7.46
N ASP A 43 4.26 -4.22 7.79
CA ASP A 43 3.62 -4.62 9.02
C ASP A 43 2.32 -5.31 8.67
N SER A 44 2.46 -6.63 8.57
CA SER A 44 1.40 -7.61 8.48
C SER A 44 1.51 -8.48 9.74
N MET A 45 1.17 -7.94 10.92
CA MET A 45 1.20 -8.73 12.15
C MET A 45 0.05 -9.75 12.14
N CYS A 46 0.28 -10.86 11.43
CA CYS A 46 -0.63 -11.97 11.17
C CYS A 46 -1.80 -11.61 10.24
N ASP A 47 -2.11 -12.53 9.31
CA ASP A 47 -3.21 -12.53 8.33
C ASP A 47 -4.64 -12.42 8.93
N LEU A 48 -4.77 -11.99 10.18
CA LEU A 48 -6.02 -11.82 10.91
C LEU A 48 -6.47 -10.36 10.99
N GLU A 49 -5.68 -9.44 10.44
CA GLU A 49 -5.99 -8.01 10.44
C GLU A 49 -6.73 -7.61 9.16
N ASP A 50 -7.61 -6.64 9.31
CA ASP A 50 -8.39 -6.02 8.24
C ASP A 50 -7.65 -4.83 7.61
N ASN A 51 -6.31 -4.82 7.74
CA ASN A 51 -5.42 -3.80 7.22
C ASN A 51 -4.04 -4.38 6.87
N GLU A 52 -3.28 -3.58 6.11
CA GLU A 52 -1.88 -3.86 5.78
C GLU A 52 -1.12 -2.55 5.58
N ILE A 53 0.09 -2.44 6.17
CA ILE A 53 0.89 -1.21 6.13
C ILE A 53 2.27 -1.47 5.53
N PHE A 54 2.61 -0.65 4.55
CA PHE A 54 3.91 -0.63 3.91
C PHE A 54 4.59 0.73 4.13
N TRP A 55 5.90 0.68 4.35
CA TRP A 55 6.74 1.86 4.36
C TRP A 55 7.81 1.80 3.29
N PHE A 56 7.91 2.85 2.50
CA PHE A 56 8.87 2.96 1.41
C PHE A 56 9.80 4.16 1.56
N SER A 57 11.04 4.00 1.16
CA SER A 57 11.98 5.09 0.90
C SER A 57 11.93 5.48 -0.58
N ALA A 58 12.12 6.77 -0.86
CA ALA A 58 12.14 7.31 -2.22
C ALA A 58 13.04 8.55 -2.30
N ASP A 59 13.69 8.77 -3.45
CA ASP A 59 14.46 9.99 -3.73
C ASP A 59 13.56 11.24 -3.80
N ASN A 60 12.32 11.07 -4.27
CA ASN A 60 11.30 12.11 -4.32
C ASN A 60 9.95 11.50 -3.89
N GLU A 61 9.59 11.75 -2.64
CA GLU A 61 8.42 11.16 -2.01
C GLU A 61 7.12 11.68 -2.62
N GLU A 62 7.02 12.97 -2.92
CA GLU A 62 5.80 13.57 -3.50
C GLU A 62 5.49 13.03 -4.91
N ASP A 63 6.52 12.82 -5.74
CA ASP A 63 6.36 12.22 -7.07
C ASP A 63 5.98 10.73 -6.98
N CYS A 64 6.62 10.00 -6.06
CA CYS A 64 6.31 8.59 -5.86
C CYS A 64 4.89 8.40 -5.31
N ILE A 65 4.43 9.22 -4.36
CA ILE A 65 3.05 9.16 -3.83
C ILE A 65 2.02 9.30 -4.96
N LYS A 66 2.22 10.23 -5.89
CA LYS A 66 1.32 10.39 -7.05
C LYS A 66 1.30 9.15 -7.94
N LYS A 67 2.47 8.56 -8.20
CA LYS A 67 2.58 7.32 -8.99
C LYS A 67 1.93 6.12 -8.31
N ILE A 68 2.08 6.00 -6.98
CA ILE A 68 1.40 4.96 -6.20
C ILE A 68 -0.11 5.17 -6.33
N ASP A 69 -0.62 6.38 -6.09
CA ASP A 69 -2.06 6.68 -6.20
C ASP A 69 -2.61 6.39 -7.60
N ASP A 70 -1.92 6.83 -8.65
CA ASP A 70 -2.30 6.59 -10.04
C ASP A 70 -2.34 5.09 -10.38
N LEU A 71 -1.34 4.32 -9.91
CA LEU A 71 -1.27 2.89 -10.15
C LEU A 71 -2.39 2.14 -9.41
N LEU A 72 -2.60 2.42 -8.12
CA LEU A 72 -3.68 1.80 -7.34
C LEU A 72 -5.06 2.10 -7.93
N ARG A 73 -5.32 3.36 -8.32
CA ARG A 73 -6.59 3.74 -8.97
C ARG A 73 -6.84 3.01 -10.29
N SER A 74 -5.79 2.59 -10.99
CA SER A 74 -5.94 1.82 -12.23
C SER A 74 -6.29 0.34 -12.00
N HIS A 75 -6.07 -0.15 -10.77
CA HIS A 75 -6.26 -1.56 -10.39
C HIS A 75 -7.49 -1.79 -9.51
N ILE A 76 -7.86 -0.84 -8.65
CA ILE A 76 -9.03 -1.00 -7.76
C ILE A 76 -10.30 -1.21 -8.59
N SER A 77 -10.95 -2.34 -8.33
CA SER A 77 -12.21 -2.67 -9.00
C SER A 77 -13.37 -1.81 -8.48
N ASP A 78 -14.35 -1.52 -9.34
CA ASP A 78 -15.57 -0.75 -8.98
C ASP A 78 -16.39 -1.38 -7.83
N GLY A 79 -16.15 -2.66 -7.51
CA GLY A 79 -16.81 -3.39 -6.43
C GLY A 79 -16.00 -3.52 -5.14
N SER A 80 -14.75 -3.06 -5.13
CA SER A 80 -13.83 -3.16 -4.00
C SER A 80 -14.34 -2.37 -2.80
N ARG A 81 -14.21 -2.95 -1.61
CA ARG A 81 -14.49 -2.26 -0.33
C ARG A 81 -13.22 -1.74 0.33
N MET A 82 -12.07 -2.24 -0.12
CA MET A 82 -10.76 -1.80 0.32
C MET A 82 -10.59 -0.30 0.12
N LYS A 83 -10.06 0.34 1.16
CA LYS A 83 -9.59 1.72 1.13
C LYS A 83 -8.09 1.75 1.34
N TYR A 84 -7.48 2.85 0.95
CA TYR A 84 -6.08 3.09 1.25
C TYR A 84 -5.82 4.56 1.56
N THR A 85 -4.79 4.81 2.36
CA THR A 85 -4.17 6.13 2.54
C THR A 85 -2.70 6.07 2.14
N ILE A 86 -2.20 7.17 1.59
CA ILE A 86 -0.78 7.34 1.25
C ILE A 86 -0.33 8.69 1.79
N GLY A 87 0.78 8.71 2.51
CA GLY A 87 1.31 9.93 3.11
C GLY A 87 2.79 9.89 3.36
N ILE A 88 3.37 11.04 3.70
CA ILE A 88 4.75 11.16 4.16
C ILE A 88 4.75 11.02 5.68
N THR A 89 5.63 10.17 6.21
CA THR A 89 5.86 9.96 7.64
C THR A 89 7.35 10.12 7.99
N SER A 90 7.61 10.45 9.26
CA SER A 90 8.95 10.50 9.87
C SER A 90 9.39 9.18 10.50
N ASP A 91 8.46 8.25 10.73
CA ASP A 91 8.67 7.05 11.52
C ASP A 91 7.71 5.91 11.14
N LEU A 92 8.05 4.69 11.59
CA LEU A 92 7.27 3.48 11.40
C LEU A 92 6.10 3.41 12.40
N SER A 93 5.21 4.41 12.35
CA SER A 93 4.02 4.49 13.19
C SER A 93 2.80 3.87 12.51
N TRP A 94 2.05 3.11 13.30
CA TRP A 94 0.74 2.56 12.95
C TRP A 94 -0.31 3.66 12.80
N TYR A 95 -0.21 4.70 13.62
CA TYR A 95 -1.11 5.85 13.62
C TYR A 95 -0.68 6.88 12.58
N ASP A 96 -1.66 7.60 12.03
CA ASP A 96 -1.46 8.81 11.22
C ASP A 96 -1.40 10.07 12.09
#